data_AF-A0A3D5SSX9-F1
#
_entry.id   AF-A0A3D5SSX9-F1
#
_cell.length_a   1.000
_cell.length_b   1.000
_cell.length_c   1.000
_cell.angle_alpha   90.00
_cell.angle_beta   90.00
_cell.angle_gamma   90.00
#
_symmetry.space_group_name_H-M   'P 1'
#
loop_
_entity.id
_entity.type
_entity.pdbx_description
1 polymer ?
#
loop_
_entity_poly.entity_id
_entity_poly.type
_entity_poly.pdbx_seq_one_letter_code
_entity_poly.pdbx_strand_id
1 'polypeptide(L)' 'FARGIHPAAHKEMASRPIRRLSFAPRLVVPLSQHIGKPSKPLVRAGEEVVRGQP' A
#
# COMPACT_ATOMS: atom_id res chain seq x y z
N PHE A 1 -31.54 -2.52 3.80
CA PHE A 1 -30.80 -3.20 2.70
C PHE A 1 -31.62 -4.35 2.17
N ALA A 2 -32.45 -4.15 1.14
CA ALA A 2 -33.34 -5.20 0.62
C ALA A 2 -32.83 -5.87 -0.68
N ARG A 3 -31.79 -5.32 -1.33
CA ARG A 3 -31.29 -5.80 -2.64
C ARG A 3 -29.76 -5.73 -2.79
N GLY A 4 -29.01 -5.77 -1.69
CA GLY A 4 -27.54 -5.69 -1.72
C GLY A 4 -26.88 -7.07 -1.65
N ILE A 5 -25.73 -7.23 -2.31
CA ILE A 5 -24.85 -8.39 -2.11
C ILE A 5 -24.23 -8.27 -0.71
N HIS A 6 -24.25 -9.38 0.06
CA HIS A 6 -23.52 -9.51 1.32
C HIS A 6 -22.35 -10.48 1.12
N PRO A 7 -21.15 -9.98 0.77
CA PRO A 7 -19.97 -10.82 0.68
C PRO A 7 -19.60 -11.42 2.05
N ALA A 8 -18.88 -12.55 2.02
CA ALA A 8 -18.30 -13.12 3.22
C ALA A 8 -17.36 -12.11 3.90
N ALA A 9 -17.42 -12.06 5.23
CA ALA A 9 -16.74 -11.02 5.99
C ALA A 9 -15.21 -11.23 6.14
N HIS A 10 -14.71 -12.45 5.85
CA HIS A 10 -13.29 -12.82 5.94
C HIS A 10 -12.56 -12.33 7.21
N LYS A 11 -13.20 -12.48 8.37
CA LYS A 11 -12.73 -11.97 9.68
C LYS A 11 -11.89 -12.95 10.48
N GLU A 12 -11.50 -14.08 9.90
CA GLU A 12 -10.67 -15.13 10.50
C GLU A 12 -9.36 -14.63 11.17
N MET A 13 -8.86 -13.45 10.78
CA MET A 13 -7.67 -12.85 11.37
C MET A 13 -7.93 -11.68 12.34
N ALA A 14 -9.18 -11.32 12.61
CA ALA A 14 -9.54 -10.10 13.34
C ALA A 14 -9.04 -10.07 14.80
N SER A 15 -8.85 -11.23 15.43
CA SER A 15 -8.36 -11.35 16.81
C SER A 15 -6.84 -11.45 16.92
N ARG A 16 -6.10 -11.43 15.79
CA ARG A 16 -4.64 -11.60 15.80
C ARG A 16 -3.95 -10.28 16.13
N PRO A 17 -2.87 -10.29 16.92
CA PRO A 17 -2.09 -9.08 17.19
C PRO A 17 -1.45 -8.52 15.92
N ILE A 18 -1.33 -7.19 15.84
CA ILE A 18 -0.61 -6.50 14.77
C ILE A 18 0.88 -6.84 14.90
N ARG A 19 1.54 -7.08 13.76
CA ARG A 19 2.96 -7.42 13.69
C ARG A 19 3.63 -6.67 12.56
N ARG A 20 4.92 -6.38 12.73
CA ARG A 20 5.76 -5.78 11.69
C ARG A 20 6.18 -6.85 10.70
N LEU A 21 6.12 -6.53 9.42
CA LEU A 21 6.70 -7.33 8.35
C LEU A 21 8.09 -6.81 8.03
N SER A 22 8.98 -7.71 7.60
CA SER A 22 10.26 -7.32 7.01
C SER A 22 10.03 -6.56 5.71
N PHE A 23 10.95 -5.65 5.36
CA PHE A 23 10.92 -5.02 4.05
C PHE A 23 11.17 -6.06 2.96
N ALA A 24 10.40 -5.95 1.87
CA ALA A 24 10.69 -6.71 0.66
C ALA A 24 12.03 -6.24 0.07
N PRO A 25 12.84 -7.13 -0.56
CA PRO A 25 14.09 -6.75 -1.21
C PRO A 25 13.86 -5.77 -2.38
N ARG A 26 12.64 -5.74 -2.92
CA ARG A 26 12.20 -4.80 -3.95
C ARG A 26 10.76 -4.39 -3.68
N LEU A 27 10.50 -3.09 -3.79
CA LEU A 27 9.18 -2.51 -3.62
C LEU A 27 8.85 -1.67 -4.86
N VAL A 28 7.65 -1.84 -5.40
CA VAL A 28 7.16 -1.06 -6.55
C VAL A 28 6.04 -0.17 -6.05
N VAL A 29 6.25 1.15 -6.12
CA VAL A 29 5.24 2.15 -5.73
C VAL A 29 4.73 2.83 -6.99
N PRO A 30 3.48 2.55 -7.43
CA PRO A 30 2.89 3.26 -8.56
C PRO A 30 2.75 4.75 -8.24
N LEU A 31 3.06 5.62 -9.21
CA LEU A 31 2.82 7.06 -9.08
C LEU A 31 1.36 7.45 -9.35
N SER A 32 0.55 6.50 -9.80
CA SER A 32 -0.90 6.66 -10.03
C SER A 32 -1.67 5.68 -9.14
N GLN A 33 -1.80 6.02 -7.86
CA GLN A 33 -2.61 5.27 -6.88
C GLN A 33 -3.96 5.92 -6.58
N HIS A 34 -4.29 6.99 -7.29
CA HIS A 34 -5.55 7.71 -7.12
C HIS A 34 -6.08 8.20 -8.48
N ILE A 35 -7.33 8.63 -8.50
CA ILE A 35 -8.07 9.05 -9.71
C ILE A 35 -7.52 10.32 -10.40
N GLY A 36 -6.53 10.98 -9.80
CA GLY A 36 -6.00 12.24 -10.28
C GLY A 36 -4.79 12.05 -11.18
N LYS A 37 -4.12 13.16 -11.54
CA LYS A 37 -2.85 13.09 -12.27
C LYS A 37 -1.79 12.34 -11.44
N PRO A 38 -0.91 11.55 -12.09
CA PRO A 38 0.18 10.88 -11.39
C PRO A 38 1.09 11.86 -10.63
N SER A 39 1.64 11.40 -9.50
CA SER A 39 2.63 12.16 -8.74
C SER A 39 3.93 12.33 -9.54
N LYS A 40 4.62 13.45 -9.34
CA LYS A 40 5.97 13.66 -9.90
C LYS A 40 7.00 13.04 -8.95
N PRO A 41 7.96 12.24 -9.45
CA PRO A 41 9.03 11.71 -8.61
C PRO A 41 9.98 12.84 -8.17
N LEU A 42 10.43 12.79 -6.91
CA LEU A 42 11.41 13.72 -6.37
C LEU A 42 12.86 13.25 -6.60
N VAL A 43 13.03 11.97 -6.90
CA VAL A 43 14.31 11.28 -7.04
C VAL A 43 14.53 10.81 -8.49
N ARG A 44 15.78 10.46 -8.81
CA ARG A 44 16.17 9.94 -10.13
C ARG A 44 16.55 8.46 -10.06
N ALA A 45 16.61 7.80 -11.21
CA ALA A 45 17.05 6.42 -11.30
C ALA A 45 18.49 6.26 -10.77
N GLY A 46 18.70 5.30 -9.88
CA GLY A 46 19.99 5.03 -9.25
C GLY A 46 20.31 5.90 -8.03
N GLU A 47 19.44 6.85 -7.68
CA GLU A 47 19.60 7.66 -6.46
C GLU A 47 19.38 6.79 -5.22
N GLU A 48 20.37 6.81 -4.31
CA GLU A 48 20.23 6.18 -3.00
C GLU A 48 19.39 7.07 -2.10
N VAL A 49 18.41 6.47 -1.41
CA VAL A 49 17.50 7.18 -0.52
C VAL A 49 17.46 6.51 0.85
N VAL A 50 17.21 7.30 1.89
CA VAL A 50 17.03 6.81 3.25
C VAL A 50 15.56 6.76 3.64
N ARG A 51 15.26 5.96 4.66
CA ARG A 51 13.90 5.90 5.20
C ARG A 51 13.48 7.26 5.76
N GLY A 52 12.33 7.76 5.30
CA GLY A 52 11.76 9.03 5.77
C GLY A 52 12.27 10.27 5.02
N GLN A 53 13.06 10.07 3.95
CA GLN A 53 13.43 11.15 3.04
C GLN A 53 12.19 11.69 2.31
N PRO A 54 12.04 13.02 2.18
CA PRO A 54 10.90 13.66 1.52
C PRO A 54 10.89 13.46 0.01
#